data_AF-A0A7U9XVW7-F1
#
_entry.id   AF-A0A7U9XVW7-F1
#
_cell.length_a   1.000
_cell.length_b   1.000
_cell.length_c   1.000
_cell.angle_alpha   90.00
_cell.angle_beta   90.00
_cell.angle_gamma   90.00
#
_symmetry.space_group_name_H-M   'P 1'
#
loop_
_entity.id
_entity.type
_entity.pdbx_description
1 polymer ?
#
loop_
_entity_poly.entity_id
_entity_poly.type
_entity_poly.pdbx_seq_one_letter_code
_entity_poly.pdbx_strand_id
1 'polypeptide(L)'
;MIYMKFIKVFLSIIIGLIVIIFVGVLIFLNSIKVEVTDDDLPQGIYTETGDLESISQVYLLGIVVASDADQYTLINGFMNYMILDSIRKNINPDYDPLADLDTVEADYVTYDKNFYIDYIYANLNDDNQIVVTAAFGSDSIIKVDSALNLVFDIDLDISFTNIGFTLTLVDYSLSDTALSFQVLDFIMSKLDKTEIEGQMSMGVLDLDTYTYTLSILNP
;
A
#
# COMPACT_ATOMS: atom_id res chain seq x y z
N MET A 1 -2.00 -52.97 27.30
CA MET A 1 -1.56 -53.04 25.89
C MET A 1 -2.45 -52.24 24.92
N ILE A 2 -3.79 -52.26 25.08
CA ILE A 2 -4.75 -51.50 24.23
C ILE A 2 -4.54 -49.98 24.30
N TYR A 3 -4.38 -49.42 25.51
CA TYR A 3 -4.12 -47.98 25.73
C TYR A 3 -2.89 -47.45 24.97
N MET A 4 -1.80 -48.22 24.96
CA MET A 4 -0.54 -47.82 24.32
C MET A 4 -0.62 -47.86 22.79
N LYS A 5 -1.53 -48.66 22.23
CA LYS A 5 -1.83 -48.70 20.80
C LYS A 5 -2.70 -47.51 20.39
N PHE A 6 -3.68 -47.15 21.22
CA PHE A 6 -4.57 -46.01 21.01
C PHE A 6 -3.80 -44.67 21.07
N ILE A 7 -2.93 -44.50 22.07
CA ILE A 7 -2.07 -43.32 22.20
C ILE A 7 -1.17 -43.14 20.97
N LYS A 8 -0.57 -44.22 20.45
CA LYS A 8 0.29 -44.16 19.25
C LYS A 8 -0.49 -43.71 18.01
N VAL A 9 -1.68 -44.27 17.77
CA VAL A 9 -2.52 -43.89 16.63
C VAL A 9 -2.97 -42.45 16.73
N PHE A 10 -3.40 -42.02 17.93
CA PHE A 10 -3.78 -40.63 18.18
C PHE A 10 -2.61 -39.66 17.96
N LEU A 11 -1.41 -40.00 18.45
CA LEU A 11 -0.21 -39.20 18.23
C LEU A 11 0.14 -39.08 16.73
N SER A 12 0.03 -40.19 15.98
CA SER A 12 0.27 -40.19 14.54
C SER A 12 -0.72 -39.31 13.79
N ILE A 13 -1.99 -39.26 14.20
CA ILE A 13 -2.99 -38.37 13.62
C ILE A 13 -2.63 -36.91 13.90
N ILE A 14 -2.29 -36.56 15.15
CA ILE A 14 -1.87 -35.19 15.51
C ILE A 14 -0.65 -34.77 14.71
N ILE A 15 0.38 -35.61 14.64
CA ILE A 15 1.60 -35.32 13.88
C ILE A 15 1.25 -35.13 12.40
N GLY A 16 0.41 -35.99 11.82
CA GLY A 16 -0.06 -35.83 10.45
C GLY A 16 -0.78 -34.50 10.23
N LEU A 17 -1.63 -34.08 11.17
CA LEU A 17 -2.36 -32.82 11.11
C LEU A 17 -1.41 -31.61 11.19
N ILE A 18 -0.41 -31.65 12.08
CA ILE A 18 0.62 -30.62 12.18
C ILE A 18 1.40 -30.51 10.86
N VAL A 19 1.77 -31.63 10.26
CA VAL A 19 2.49 -31.64 8.97
C VAL A 19 1.63 -31.05 7.87
N ILE A 20 0.34 -31.40 7.78
CA ILE A 20 -0.58 -30.84 6.79
C ILE A 20 -0.73 -29.33 6.95
N ILE A 21 -0.92 -28.85 8.19
CA ILE A 21 -1.00 -27.41 8.48
C ILE A 21 0.30 -26.72 8.09
N PHE A 22 1.45 -27.28 8.47
CA PHE A 22 2.76 -26.71 8.19
C PHE A 22 3.03 -26.61 6.68
N VAL A 23 2.74 -27.67 5.92
CA VAL A 23 2.84 -27.66 4.45
C VAL A 23 1.90 -26.64 3.83
N GLY A 24 0.67 -26.53 4.34
CA GLY A 24 -0.30 -25.52 3.89
C GLY A 24 0.21 -24.09 4.10
N VAL A 25 0.78 -23.79 5.27
CA VAL A 25 1.38 -22.48 5.57
C VAL A 25 2.55 -22.19 4.64
N LEU A 26 3.44 -23.15 4.38
CA LEU A 26 4.56 -22.94 3.46
C LEU A 26 4.11 -22.65 2.02
N ILE A 27 3.09 -23.36 1.53
CA ILE A 27 2.53 -23.10 0.21
C ILE A 27 1.91 -21.70 0.16
N PHE A 28 1.17 -21.30 1.19
CA PHE A 28 0.58 -19.97 1.30
C PHE A 28 1.64 -18.86 1.34
N LEU A 29 2.69 -19.02 2.17
CA LEU A 29 3.79 -18.06 2.24
C LEU A 29 4.52 -17.92 0.89
N ASN A 30 4.64 -19.01 0.14
CA ASN A 30 5.24 -18.97 -1.18
C ASN A 30 4.32 -18.35 -2.25
N SER A 31 2.99 -18.46 -2.10
CA SER A 31 2.04 -17.86 -3.06
C SER A 31 1.90 -16.35 -2.91
N ILE A 32 2.31 -15.79 -1.76
CA ILE A 32 2.30 -14.34 -1.52
C ILE A 32 3.66 -13.69 -1.77
N LYS A 33 4.69 -14.48 -2.12
CA LYS A 33 6.02 -13.94 -2.30
C LYS A 33 6.09 -13.17 -3.62
N VAL A 34 6.35 -11.87 -3.54
CA VAL A 34 6.61 -11.01 -4.69
C VAL A 34 7.79 -10.10 -4.38
N GLU A 35 8.66 -9.92 -5.37
CA GLU A 35 9.80 -9.03 -5.28
C GLU A 35 9.43 -7.75 -6.02
N VAL A 36 9.40 -6.65 -5.27
CA VAL A 36 9.28 -5.28 -5.79
C VAL A 36 10.67 -4.67 -5.71
N THR A 37 11.10 -3.97 -6.75
CA THR A 37 12.44 -3.36 -6.82
C THR A 37 12.37 -1.86 -7.07
N ASP A 38 13.53 -1.20 -6.95
CA ASP A 38 13.67 0.23 -7.26
C ASP A 38 13.17 0.58 -8.67
N ASP A 39 13.25 -0.34 -9.62
CA ASP A 39 12.78 -0.12 -11.01
C ASP A 39 11.25 0.05 -11.09
N ASP A 40 10.51 -0.44 -10.10
CA ASP A 40 9.05 -0.30 -10.03
C ASP A 40 8.62 1.09 -9.50
N LEU A 41 9.54 1.83 -8.86
CA LEU A 41 9.26 3.15 -8.31
C LEU A 41 9.10 4.21 -9.41
N PRO A 42 8.25 5.24 -9.19
CA PRO A 42 8.07 6.35 -10.12
C PRO A 42 9.31 7.26 -10.12
N GLN A 43 10.33 6.88 -10.89
CA GLN A 43 11.67 7.49 -10.91
C GLN A 43 11.66 9.04 -10.93
N GLY A 44 10.81 9.64 -11.78
CA GLY A 44 10.77 11.09 -11.95
C GLY A 44 10.44 11.86 -10.66
N ILE A 45 9.70 11.25 -9.74
CA ILE A 45 9.21 11.90 -8.52
C ILE A 45 10.33 12.11 -7.50
N TYR A 46 11.27 11.17 -7.42
CA TYR A 46 12.43 11.25 -6.51
C TYR A 46 13.52 12.21 -7.02
N THR A 47 13.49 12.56 -8.31
CA THR A 47 14.45 13.50 -8.90
C THR A 47 14.05 14.97 -8.77
N GLU A 48 12.82 15.25 -8.34
CA GLU A 48 12.34 16.62 -8.22
C GLU A 48 13.00 17.38 -7.06
N THR A 49 13.36 18.63 -7.33
CA THR A 49 13.94 19.53 -6.33
C THR A 49 12.92 20.60 -5.96
N GLY A 50 12.24 20.42 -4.83
CA GLY A 50 11.21 21.36 -4.38
C GLY A 50 10.38 20.85 -3.22
N ASP A 51 9.42 21.68 -2.81
CA ASP A 51 8.39 21.30 -1.83
C ASP A 51 7.38 20.37 -2.51
N LEU A 52 7.31 19.11 -2.06
CA LEU A 52 6.49 18.07 -2.68
C LEU A 52 5.00 18.40 -2.66
N GLU A 53 4.55 19.07 -1.59
CA GLU A 53 3.18 19.54 -1.42
C GLU A 53 2.80 20.59 -2.48
N SER A 54 3.69 21.56 -2.74
CA SER A 54 3.49 22.55 -3.80
C SER A 54 3.48 21.90 -5.19
N ILE A 55 4.36 20.90 -5.43
CA ILE A 55 4.42 20.19 -6.70
C ILE A 55 3.14 19.37 -6.93
N SER A 56 2.64 18.67 -5.92
CA SER A 56 1.41 17.88 -6.03
C SER A 56 0.22 18.78 -6.41
N GLN A 57 0.10 19.97 -5.83
CA GLN A 57 -0.94 20.95 -6.20
C GLN A 57 -0.86 21.38 -7.68
N VAL A 58 0.33 21.47 -8.27
CA VAL A 58 0.49 21.79 -9.70
C VAL A 58 -0.07 20.67 -10.58
N TYR A 59 0.18 19.41 -10.22
CA TYR A 59 -0.40 18.26 -10.94
C TYR A 59 -1.92 18.29 -10.89
N LEU A 60 -2.47 18.62 -9.73
CA LEU A 60 -3.91 18.74 -9.52
C LEU A 60 -4.55 19.87 -10.35
N LEU A 61 -3.90 21.03 -10.46
CA LEU A 61 -4.34 22.11 -11.35
C LEU A 61 -4.22 21.73 -12.83
N GLY A 62 -3.23 20.91 -13.18
CA GLY A 62 -3.05 20.39 -14.54
C GLY A 62 -4.25 19.60 -15.05
N ILE A 63 -4.97 18.91 -14.16
CA ILE A 63 -6.15 18.09 -14.50
C ILE A 63 -7.21 18.91 -15.24
N VAL A 64 -7.39 20.18 -14.88
CA VAL A 64 -8.41 21.09 -15.45
C VAL A 64 -8.23 21.31 -16.95
N VAL A 65 -6.98 21.32 -17.42
CA VAL A 65 -6.61 21.63 -18.80
C VAL A 65 -6.16 20.41 -19.60
N ALA A 66 -6.07 19.26 -18.92
CA ALA A 66 -5.62 17.99 -19.48
C ALA A 66 -6.73 17.30 -20.27
N SER A 67 -6.33 16.48 -21.26
CA SER A 67 -7.25 15.56 -21.91
C SER A 67 -7.69 14.45 -20.94
N ASP A 68 -8.83 13.83 -21.18
CA ASP A 68 -9.36 12.76 -20.31
C ASP A 68 -8.32 11.66 -20.01
N ALA A 69 -7.50 11.28 -21.01
CA ALA A 69 -6.44 10.28 -20.81
C ALA A 69 -5.28 10.80 -19.94
N ASP A 70 -4.94 12.08 -20.07
CA ASP A 70 -3.85 12.69 -19.31
C ASP A 70 -4.26 12.99 -17.86
N GLN A 71 -5.56 13.15 -17.58
CA GLN A 71 -6.08 13.40 -16.24
C GLN A 71 -5.71 12.27 -15.27
N TYR A 72 -5.88 11.01 -15.67
CA TYR A 72 -5.49 9.85 -14.86
C TYR A 72 -3.98 9.85 -14.56
N THR A 73 -3.16 10.16 -15.56
CA THR A 73 -1.70 10.25 -15.38
C THR A 73 -1.32 11.33 -14.38
N LEU A 74 -2.02 12.48 -14.42
CA LEU A 74 -1.79 13.57 -13.47
C LEU A 74 -2.22 13.19 -12.04
N ILE A 75 -3.34 12.48 -11.88
CA ILE A 75 -3.76 11.95 -10.57
C ILE A 75 -2.74 10.96 -10.04
N ASN A 76 -2.21 10.06 -10.88
CA ASN A 76 -1.16 9.14 -10.47
C ASN A 76 0.10 9.86 -10.00
N GLY A 77 0.52 10.91 -10.72
CA GLY A 77 1.63 11.79 -10.29
C GLY A 77 1.33 12.44 -8.94
N PHE A 78 0.15 13.07 -8.80
CA PHE A 78 -0.32 13.66 -7.55
C PHE A 78 -0.25 12.67 -6.38
N MET A 79 -0.78 11.45 -6.56
CA MET A 79 -0.82 10.43 -5.52
C MET A 79 0.59 10.03 -5.06
N ASN A 80 1.52 9.85 -5.98
CA ASN A 80 2.88 9.49 -5.62
C ASN A 80 3.64 10.63 -4.91
N TYR A 81 3.45 11.89 -5.29
CA TYR A 81 4.00 13.02 -4.52
C TYR A 81 3.40 13.07 -3.11
N MET A 82 2.10 12.85 -2.98
CA MET A 82 1.41 12.81 -1.68
C MET A 82 1.92 11.67 -0.78
N ILE A 83 2.12 10.48 -1.35
CA ILE A 83 2.69 9.33 -0.65
C ILE A 83 4.10 9.66 -0.15
N LEU A 84 4.97 10.16 -1.03
CA LEU A 84 6.35 10.49 -0.68
C LEU A 84 6.42 11.60 0.38
N ASP A 85 5.61 12.66 0.24
CA ASP A 85 5.50 13.74 1.22
C ASP A 85 5.04 13.21 2.59
N SER A 86 4.03 12.34 2.61
CA SER A 86 3.50 11.74 3.84
C SER A 86 4.54 10.87 4.55
N ILE A 87 5.30 10.06 3.80
CA ILE A 87 6.39 9.25 4.35
C ILE A 87 7.45 10.15 4.97
N ARG A 88 7.95 11.15 4.22
CA ARG A 88 9.03 12.04 4.68
C ARG A 88 8.61 12.93 5.86
N LYS A 89 7.36 13.40 5.90
CA LYS A 89 6.90 14.26 7.01
C LYS A 89 6.55 13.47 8.27
N ASN A 90 5.95 12.29 8.13
CA ASN A 90 5.29 11.62 9.26
C ASN A 90 5.96 10.31 9.71
N ILE A 91 6.75 9.64 8.85
CA ILE A 91 7.29 8.30 9.11
C ILE A 91 8.82 8.30 9.12
N ASN A 92 9.45 8.64 7.99
CA ASN A 92 10.89 8.61 7.80
C ASN A 92 11.37 9.82 6.96
N PRO A 93 11.86 10.89 7.61
CA PRO A 93 12.36 12.09 6.93
C PRO A 93 13.51 11.88 5.96
N ASP A 94 14.30 10.82 6.18
CA ASP A 94 15.48 10.52 5.37
C ASP A 94 15.16 9.51 4.25
N TYR A 95 13.90 9.13 4.07
CA TYR A 95 13.48 8.15 3.05
C TYR A 95 13.79 8.64 1.63
N ASP A 96 14.71 7.95 0.97
CA ASP A 96 15.12 8.19 -0.42
C ASP A 96 15.78 6.94 -1.02
N PRO A 97 15.00 5.88 -1.33
CA PRO A 97 15.53 4.59 -1.79
C PRO A 97 16.22 4.65 -3.16
N LEU A 98 16.00 5.73 -3.93
CA LEU A 98 16.65 5.94 -5.22
C LEU A 98 17.93 6.77 -5.12
N ALA A 99 18.22 7.33 -3.94
CA ALA A 99 19.47 8.02 -3.70
C ALA A 99 20.55 7.01 -3.30
N ASP A 100 21.76 7.17 -3.87
CA ASP A 100 22.93 6.39 -3.49
C ASP A 100 23.45 6.88 -2.13
N LEU A 101 22.74 6.51 -1.06
CA LEU A 101 23.01 6.87 0.32
C LEU A 101 23.65 5.69 1.07
N ASP A 102 24.65 5.98 1.89
CA ASP A 102 25.38 4.96 2.67
C ASP A 102 24.56 4.44 3.90
N THR A 103 23.32 4.88 4.08
CA THR A 103 22.48 4.55 5.26
C THR A 103 21.31 3.67 4.87
N VAL A 104 21.29 2.45 5.43
CA VAL A 104 20.23 1.45 5.23
C VAL A 104 18.85 2.03 5.58
N GLU A 105 18.77 2.96 6.53
CA GLU A 105 17.51 3.58 6.95
C GLU A 105 16.83 4.41 5.86
N ALA A 106 17.56 4.91 4.85
CA ALA A 106 16.99 5.69 3.76
C ALA A 106 16.20 4.82 2.75
N ASP A 107 16.48 3.51 2.73
CA ASP A 107 15.89 2.56 1.77
C ASP A 107 14.50 2.08 2.20
N TYR A 108 14.09 2.31 3.45
CA TYR A 108 12.85 1.79 4.01
C TYR A 108 11.92 2.90 4.47
N VAL A 109 10.63 2.76 4.18
CA VAL A 109 9.59 3.57 4.83
C VAL A 109 9.62 3.35 6.34
N THR A 110 9.75 2.10 6.77
CA THR A 110 9.99 1.74 8.17
C THR A 110 10.79 0.45 8.25
N TYR A 111 11.69 0.36 9.23
CA TYR A 111 12.56 -0.80 9.40
C TYR A 111 12.54 -1.28 10.86
N ASP A 112 11.97 -2.45 11.10
CA ASP A 112 12.19 -3.26 12.29
C ASP A 112 12.80 -4.60 11.87
N LYS A 113 13.65 -5.17 12.74
CA LYS A 113 14.30 -6.47 12.48
C LYS A 113 13.30 -7.59 12.14
N ASN A 114 12.07 -7.50 12.65
CA ASN A 114 11.03 -8.49 12.39
C ASN A 114 10.14 -8.16 11.19
N PHE A 115 10.08 -6.90 10.77
CA PHE A 115 9.20 -6.46 9.71
C PHE A 115 9.66 -5.11 9.18
N TYR A 116 9.72 -4.96 7.87
CA TYR A 116 10.07 -3.71 7.22
C TYR A 116 9.09 -3.41 6.08
N ILE A 117 8.97 -2.13 5.73
CA ILE A 117 8.27 -1.66 4.53
C ILE A 117 9.30 -0.95 3.67
N ASP A 118 9.53 -1.48 2.47
CA ASP A 118 10.53 -0.97 1.52
C ASP A 118 9.95 0.24 0.77
N TYR A 119 8.80 -0.01 0.15
CA TYR A 119 8.23 0.88 -0.84
C TYR A 119 6.75 1.08 -0.60
N ILE A 120 6.30 2.33 -0.78
CA ILE A 120 4.89 2.63 -0.99
C ILE A 120 4.82 3.56 -2.20
N TYR A 121 4.09 3.15 -3.24
CA TYR A 121 3.92 3.95 -4.45
C TYR A 121 2.57 3.67 -5.10
N ALA A 122 2.20 4.49 -6.07
CA ALA A 122 0.98 4.35 -6.85
C ALA A 122 1.30 4.15 -8.34
N ASN A 123 0.50 3.35 -9.03
CA ASN A 123 0.53 3.21 -10.47
C ASN A 123 -0.90 3.14 -11.04
N LEU A 124 -1.03 3.39 -12.34
CA LEU A 124 -2.27 3.13 -13.07
C LEU A 124 -2.27 1.69 -13.59
N ASN A 125 -3.40 1.02 -13.52
CA ASN A 125 -3.63 -0.24 -14.24
C ASN A 125 -4.30 0.00 -15.60
N ASP A 126 -4.53 -1.09 -16.34
CA ASP A 126 -5.14 -1.06 -17.67
C ASP A 126 -6.59 -0.52 -17.68
N ASP A 127 -7.25 -0.49 -16.52
CA ASP A 127 -8.63 -0.01 -16.33
C ASP A 127 -8.69 1.45 -15.83
N ASN A 128 -7.57 2.18 -15.84
CA ASN A 128 -7.44 3.55 -15.31
C ASN A 128 -7.75 3.68 -13.81
N GLN A 129 -7.53 2.62 -13.04
CA GLN A 129 -7.62 2.63 -11.59
C GLN A 129 -6.26 2.93 -10.98
N ILE A 130 -6.24 3.57 -9.82
CA ILE A 130 -5.01 3.76 -9.03
C ILE A 130 -4.78 2.50 -8.22
N VAL A 131 -3.62 1.88 -8.39
CA VAL A 131 -3.14 0.80 -7.54
C VAL A 131 -2.08 1.37 -6.61
N VAL A 132 -2.35 1.39 -5.31
CA VAL A 132 -1.34 1.72 -4.29
C VAL A 132 -0.71 0.42 -3.82
N THR A 133 0.59 0.31 -4.02
CA THR A 133 1.41 -0.86 -3.68
C THR A 133 2.26 -0.54 -2.47
N ALA A 134 2.13 -1.33 -1.40
CA ALA A 134 3.01 -1.30 -0.24
C ALA A 134 3.83 -2.58 -0.19
N ALA A 135 5.12 -2.50 -0.54
CA ALA A 135 6.08 -3.59 -0.48
C ALA A 135 6.62 -3.74 0.94
N PHE A 136 6.65 -4.96 1.44
CA PHE A 136 7.08 -5.26 2.79
C PHE A 136 7.74 -6.62 2.89
N GLY A 137 8.55 -6.78 3.93
CA GLY A 137 9.20 -8.05 4.18
C GLY A 137 9.59 -8.30 5.62
N SER A 138 10.26 -9.43 5.83
CA SER A 138 10.73 -9.88 7.13
C SER A 138 11.97 -10.75 6.99
N ASP A 139 12.99 -10.46 7.81
CA ASP A 139 14.24 -11.22 7.86
C ASP A 139 14.42 -12.06 9.14
N SER A 140 13.52 -11.93 10.13
CA SER A 140 13.80 -12.46 11.48
C SER A 140 13.62 -13.96 11.65
N ILE A 141 12.79 -14.63 10.82
CA ILE A 141 12.51 -16.08 10.92
C ILE A 141 12.35 -16.76 9.56
N ILE A 142 11.57 -16.17 8.65
CA ILE A 142 11.38 -16.65 7.28
C ILE A 142 11.55 -15.43 6.39
N LYS A 143 12.49 -15.49 5.43
CA LYS A 143 12.63 -14.43 4.43
C LYS A 143 11.40 -14.42 3.53
N VAL A 144 10.55 -13.42 3.73
CA VAL A 144 9.36 -13.16 2.93
C VAL A 144 9.45 -11.73 2.45
N ASP A 145 9.27 -11.56 1.15
CA ASP A 145 9.11 -10.28 0.46
C ASP A 145 7.74 -10.37 -0.21
N SER A 146 6.87 -9.39 0.02
CA SER A 146 5.49 -9.39 -0.44
C SER A 146 5.01 -7.96 -0.70
N ALA A 147 3.88 -7.81 -1.37
CA ALA A 147 3.26 -6.51 -1.58
C ALA A 147 1.77 -6.54 -1.27
N LEU A 148 1.27 -5.52 -0.57
CA LEU A 148 -0.15 -5.23 -0.45
C LEU A 148 -0.55 -4.29 -1.58
N ASN A 149 -1.53 -4.68 -2.39
CA ASN A 149 -2.07 -3.85 -3.46
C ASN A 149 -3.47 -3.39 -3.07
N LEU A 150 -3.71 -2.08 -3.12
CA LEU A 150 -5.01 -1.44 -2.89
C LEU A 150 -5.46 -0.82 -4.21
N VAL A 151 -6.56 -1.29 -4.78
CA VAL A 151 -7.06 -0.84 -6.09
C VAL A 151 -8.22 0.13 -5.89
N PHE A 152 -8.07 1.35 -6.40
CA PHE A 152 -9.01 2.44 -6.26
C PHE A 152 -9.60 2.85 -7.60
N ASP A 153 -10.93 2.83 -7.68
CA ASP A 153 -11.66 3.54 -8.74
C ASP A 153 -11.50 5.04 -8.55
N ILE A 154 -11.37 5.76 -9.66
CA ILE A 154 -11.29 7.23 -9.68
C ILE A 154 -12.61 7.79 -10.21
N ASP A 155 -13.29 8.58 -9.38
CA ASP A 155 -14.39 9.44 -9.81
C ASP A 155 -13.90 10.89 -9.90
N LEU A 156 -14.02 11.50 -11.07
CA LEU A 156 -13.56 12.86 -11.34
C LEU A 156 -14.72 13.83 -11.26
N ASP A 157 -14.63 14.80 -10.35
CA ASP A 157 -15.55 15.94 -10.28
C ASP A 157 -14.83 17.21 -10.77
N ILE A 158 -14.83 17.37 -12.09
CA ILE A 158 -14.28 18.55 -12.76
C ILE A 158 -15.44 19.37 -13.29
N SER A 159 -15.72 20.47 -12.61
CA SER A 159 -16.73 21.46 -12.99
C SER A 159 -16.21 22.88 -12.78
N PHE A 160 -16.97 23.88 -13.24
CA PHE A 160 -16.63 25.28 -12.96
C PHE A 160 -16.63 25.63 -11.46
N THR A 161 -17.26 24.79 -10.64
CA THR A 161 -17.47 25.03 -9.20
C THR A 161 -16.70 24.07 -8.30
N ASN A 162 -16.16 22.99 -8.85
CA ASN A 162 -15.37 22.02 -8.12
C ASN A 162 -14.26 21.45 -9.01
N ILE A 163 -13.07 21.31 -8.45
CA ILE A 163 -11.98 20.55 -9.06
C ILE A 163 -11.56 19.58 -7.99
N GLY A 164 -11.85 18.30 -8.24
CA GLY A 164 -11.62 17.27 -7.28
C GLY A 164 -11.74 15.88 -7.87
N PHE A 165 -11.40 14.91 -7.03
CA PHE A 165 -11.62 13.51 -7.33
C PHE A 165 -11.90 12.75 -6.05
N THR A 166 -12.57 11.62 -6.20
CA THR A 166 -12.77 10.65 -5.14
C THR A 166 -12.15 9.32 -5.58
N LEU A 167 -11.25 8.81 -4.75
CA LEU A 167 -10.74 7.45 -4.84
C LEU A 167 -11.61 6.55 -3.98
N THR A 168 -12.10 5.45 -4.52
CA THR A 168 -12.89 4.45 -3.78
C THR A 168 -12.21 3.10 -3.88
N LEU A 169 -11.86 2.49 -2.74
CA LEU A 169 -11.27 1.15 -2.73
C LEU A 169 -12.28 0.13 -3.27
N VAL A 170 -11.92 -0.54 -4.36
CA VAL A 170 -12.77 -1.55 -5.01
C VAL A 170 -12.23 -2.96 -4.90
N ASP A 171 -10.92 -3.11 -4.75
CA ASP A 171 -10.28 -4.39 -4.53
C ASP A 171 -9.01 -4.24 -3.69
N TYR A 172 -8.60 -5.31 -3.03
CA TYR A 172 -7.28 -5.39 -2.44
C TYR A 172 -6.73 -6.82 -2.41
N SER A 173 -5.43 -6.93 -2.61
CA SER A 173 -4.75 -8.20 -2.69
C SER A 173 -3.43 -8.19 -1.93
N LEU A 174 -3.02 -9.37 -1.48
CA LEU A 174 -1.67 -9.61 -1.01
C LEU A 174 -0.93 -10.40 -2.10
N SER A 175 0.01 -9.75 -2.77
CA SER A 175 0.58 -10.21 -4.04
C SER A 175 -0.58 -10.50 -5.02
N ASP A 176 -0.60 -11.68 -5.65
CA ASP A 176 -1.65 -12.11 -6.58
C ASP A 176 -2.88 -12.70 -5.88
N THR A 177 -2.91 -12.69 -4.54
CA THR A 177 -4.00 -13.27 -3.76
C THR A 177 -5.00 -12.19 -3.35
N ALA A 178 -6.13 -12.11 -4.04
CA ALA A 178 -7.25 -11.25 -3.64
C ALA A 178 -7.77 -11.64 -2.25
N LEU A 179 -8.04 -10.64 -1.41
CA LEU A 179 -8.48 -10.82 -0.04
C LEU A 179 -9.92 -10.31 0.14
N SER A 180 -10.64 -10.89 1.11
CA SER A 180 -12.00 -10.46 1.42
C SER A 180 -11.98 -9.16 2.23
N PHE A 181 -12.83 -8.18 1.90
CA PHE A 181 -12.97 -6.94 2.68
C PHE A 181 -13.22 -7.17 4.18
N GLN A 182 -13.79 -8.31 4.58
CA GLN A 182 -13.94 -8.68 6.00
C GLN A 182 -12.61 -8.71 6.77
N VAL A 183 -11.51 -9.12 6.11
CA VAL A 183 -10.18 -9.13 6.73
C VAL A 183 -9.67 -7.70 6.90
N LEU A 184 -9.90 -6.83 5.91
CA LEU A 184 -9.57 -5.41 5.98
C LEU A 184 -10.39 -4.70 7.05
N ASP A 185 -11.71 -4.91 7.09
CA ASP A 185 -12.62 -4.40 8.12
C ASP A 185 -12.12 -4.77 9.52
N PHE A 186 -11.71 -6.03 9.69
CA PHE A 186 -11.18 -6.52 10.95
C PHE A 186 -9.90 -5.76 11.34
N ILE A 187 -8.95 -5.60 10.42
CA ILE A 187 -7.69 -4.87 10.68
C ILE A 187 -8.01 -3.41 11.03
N MET A 188 -8.83 -2.75 10.22
CA MET A 188 -9.21 -1.34 10.39
C MET A 188 -10.00 -1.09 11.66
N SER A 189 -10.75 -2.08 12.17
CA SER A 189 -11.42 -2.01 13.47
C SER A 189 -10.47 -1.97 14.67
N LYS A 190 -9.18 -2.28 14.47
CA LYS A 190 -8.14 -2.26 15.50
C LYS A 190 -7.29 -1.00 15.49
N LEU A 191 -7.43 -0.17 14.47
CA LEU A 191 -6.66 1.07 14.31
C LEU A 191 -7.43 2.26 14.87
N ASP A 192 -6.70 3.26 15.33
CA ASP A 192 -7.29 4.56 15.63
C ASP A 192 -7.52 5.31 14.33
N LYS A 193 -8.70 5.11 13.73
CA LYS A 193 -9.07 5.73 12.46
C LYS A 193 -9.00 7.25 12.52
N THR A 194 -9.42 7.84 13.66
CA THR A 194 -9.44 9.29 13.83
C THR A 194 -8.03 9.88 13.83
N GLU A 195 -7.08 9.19 14.48
CA GLU A 195 -5.68 9.58 14.44
C GLU A 195 -5.11 9.53 13.01
N ILE A 196 -5.37 8.44 12.27
CA ILE A 196 -4.86 8.26 10.90
C ILE A 196 -5.45 9.29 9.95
N GLU A 197 -6.77 9.47 9.96
CA GLU A 197 -7.47 10.44 9.09
C GLU A 197 -7.01 11.88 9.39
N GLY A 198 -6.70 12.18 10.66
CA GLY A 198 -6.18 13.47 11.08
C GLY A 198 -4.74 13.78 10.64
N GLN A 199 -3.99 12.79 10.13
CA GLN A 199 -2.63 12.99 9.61
C GLN A 199 -2.62 13.43 8.13
N MET A 200 -3.76 13.42 7.46
CA MET A 200 -3.86 13.85 6.06
C MET A 200 -3.60 15.35 5.94
N SER A 201 -2.53 15.72 5.22
CA SER A 201 -2.22 17.12 4.91
C SER A 201 -3.16 17.70 3.85
N MET A 202 -3.67 16.86 2.96
CA MET A 202 -4.60 17.23 1.89
C MET A 202 -5.71 16.21 1.70
N GLY A 203 -6.90 16.72 1.41
CA GLY A 203 -8.09 15.90 1.20
C GLY A 203 -8.65 15.30 2.49
N VAL A 204 -9.62 14.42 2.33
CA VAL A 204 -10.34 13.75 3.41
C VAL A 204 -10.27 12.25 3.15
N LEU A 205 -9.61 11.54 4.07
CA LEU A 205 -9.64 10.09 4.13
C LEU A 205 -10.82 9.65 5.01
N ASP A 206 -11.61 8.70 4.53
CA ASP A 206 -12.67 8.05 5.28
C ASP A 206 -12.41 6.53 5.25
N LEU A 207 -11.98 6.00 6.39
CA LEU A 207 -11.65 4.58 6.59
C LEU A 207 -12.88 3.72 6.92
N ASP A 208 -14.07 4.30 7.04
CA ASP A 208 -15.33 3.57 7.15
C ASP A 208 -15.91 3.24 5.77
N THR A 209 -15.75 4.14 4.79
CA THR A 209 -16.17 3.92 3.39
C THR A 209 -15.04 3.57 2.45
N TYR A 210 -13.79 3.56 2.92
CA TYR A 210 -12.59 3.33 2.12
C TYR A 210 -12.46 4.31 0.95
N THR A 211 -12.74 5.58 1.24
CA THR A 211 -12.70 6.65 0.25
C THR A 211 -11.68 7.71 0.61
N TYR A 212 -11.00 8.24 -0.40
CA TYR A 212 -10.21 9.46 -0.28
C TYR A 212 -10.78 10.51 -1.21
N THR A 213 -11.14 11.68 -0.69
CA THR A 213 -11.73 12.77 -1.48
C THR A 213 -10.86 14.00 -1.41
N LEU A 214 -10.62 14.62 -2.57
CA LEU A 214 -9.91 15.88 -2.67
C LEU A 214 -10.79 16.89 -3.41
N SER A 215 -10.91 18.09 -2.87
CA SER A 215 -11.67 19.21 -3.44
C SER A 215 -10.89 20.51 -3.22
N ILE A 216 -10.57 21.22 -4.31
CA ILE A 216 -9.76 22.44 -4.25
C ILE A 216 -10.62 23.68 -3.96
N LEU A 217 -11.83 23.71 -4.54
CA LEU A 217 -12.66 24.91 -4.56
C LEU A 217 -13.75 24.92 -3.48
N ASN A 218 -13.92 23.82 -2.76
CA ASN A 218 -14.84 23.70 -1.64
C ASN A 218 -14.20 22.80 -0.56
N PRO A 219 -13.27 23.34 0.24
CA PRO A 219 -12.58 22.61 1.31
C PRO A 219 -13.49 22.29 2.49
#